data_AF-A0A6V7Y4P4-F1
#
_entry.id   AF-A0A6V7Y4P4-F1
#
_cell.length_a   1.000
_cell.length_b   1.000
_cell.length_c   1.000
_cell.angle_alpha   90.00
_cell.angle_beta   90.00
_cell.angle_gamma   90.00
#
_symmetry.space_group_name_H-M   'P 1'
#
loop_
_entity.id
_entity.type
_entity.pdbx_description
1 polymer ?
#
loop_
_entity_poly.entity_id
_entity_poly.type
_entity_poly.pdbx_seq_one_letter_code
_entity_poly.pdbx_strand_id
1 'polypeptide(L)'
;MTNLIDSCLLKIGFHQVFCENSNELLKQNILSVLNTNSTQNIFIGFSGGSMPQLLAPLLNELSNDLISNLLLFPVDERLVPLQNEESNAGSLLKELSTNKERFENKILKISEEPNLLEDGPKMASEFENKLRLMHPKLDDNGFPIFGIILINFKLKRNINYLTFLLPQKKRKKYFVIIKGHSRFLMKKLSHF
;
A
#
# COMPACT_ATOMS: atom_id res chain seq x y z
N MET A 1 -2.08 -33.82 12.50
CA MET A 1 -1.32 -33.17 11.41
C MET A 1 -1.50 -31.67 11.56
N THR A 2 -0.56 -31.04 12.27
CA THR A 2 -0.49 -29.60 12.52
C THR A 2 -0.15 -28.91 11.20
N ASN A 3 -1.06 -28.06 10.72
CA ASN A 3 -0.94 -27.39 9.43
C ASN A 3 0.33 -26.52 9.41
N LEU A 4 1.17 -26.73 8.40
CA LEU A 4 2.39 -25.94 8.13
C LEU A 4 2.13 -24.42 8.15
N ILE A 5 0.90 -24.02 7.84
CA ILE A 5 0.39 -22.63 7.77
C ILE A 5 0.37 -21.96 9.15
N ASP A 6 -0.01 -22.68 10.21
CA ASP A 6 -0.12 -22.12 11.56
C ASP A 6 1.27 -21.75 12.13
N SER A 7 2.32 -22.51 11.76
CA SER A 7 3.69 -22.22 12.21
C SER A 7 4.34 -21.02 11.50
N CYS A 8 3.90 -20.69 10.28
CA CYS A 8 4.40 -19.54 9.53
C CYS A 8 3.74 -18.22 9.98
N LEU A 9 2.46 -18.24 10.35
CA LEU A 9 1.70 -17.04 10.72
C LEU A 9 2.03 -16.54 12.13
N LEU A 10 2.32 -17.44 13.07
CA LEU A 10 2.77 -17.10 14.43
C LEU A 10 4.12 -16.39 14.47
N LYS A 11 4.94 -16.50 13.42
CA LYS A 11 6.26 -15.84 13.33
C LYS A 11 6.18 -14.37 12.89
N ILE A 12 5.04 -13.87 12.42
CA ILE A 12 4.92 -12.53 11.78
C ILE A 12 4.09 -11.53 12.63
N GLY A 13 3.55 -11.92 13.79
CA GLY A 13 3.00 -10.95 14.76
C GLY A 13 1.79 -10.16 14.25
N PHE A 14 0.76 -10.84 13.74
CA PHE A 14 -0.47 -10.18 13.29
C PHE A 14 -1.35 -9.72 14.46
N HIS A 15 -1.79 -8.46 14.44
CA HIS A 15 -2.72 -7.89 15.42
C HIS A 15 -4.07 -7.55 14.78
N GLN A 16 -5.14 -8.11 15.31
CA GLN A 16 -6.51 -7.77 14.90
C GLN A 16 -7.01 -6.59 15.74
N VAL A 17 -7.52 -5.55 15.08
CA VAL A 17 -8.12 -4.38 15.74
C VAL A 17 -9.57 -4.23 15.29
N PHE A 18 -10.50 -4.31 16.23
CA PHE A 18 -11.88 -3.93 16.00
C PHE A 18 -12.03 -2.43 16.28
N CYS A 19 -12.62 -1.69 15.34
CA CYS A 19 -12.90 -0.27 15.53
C CYS A 19 -14.33 0.05 15.09
N GLU A 20 -14.92 1.02 15.78
CA GLU A 20 -16.22 1.58 15.41
C GLU A 20 -16.09 2.62 14.30
N ASN A 21 -14.97 3.34 14.30
CA ASN A 21 -14.62 4.32 13.27
C ASN A 21 -13.29 3.94 12.59
N SER A 22 -13.38 3.34 11.41
CA SER A 22 -12.21 2.89 10.66
C SER A 22 -11.34 4.02 10.12
N ASN A 23 -11.93 5.19 9.85
CA ASN A 23 -11.20 6.34 9.33
C ASN A 23 -10.30 6.93 10.40
N GLU A 24 -10.80 7.04 11.63
CA GLU A 24 -10.02 7.51 12.77
C GLU A 24 -8.86 6.54 13.10
N LEU A 25 -9.11 5.23 13.08
CA LEU A 25 -8.05 4.24 13.28
C LEU A 25 -6.99 4.33 12.16
N LEU A 26 -7.40 4.48 10.90
CA LEU A 26 -6.49 4.63 9.77
C LEU A 26 -5.63 5.88 9.93
N LYS A 27 -6.27 7.01 10.26
CA LYS A 27 -5.60 8.29 10.54
C LYS A 27 -4.56 8.15 11.64
N GLN A 28 -4.93 7.57 12.78
CA GLN A 28 -4.02 7.36 13.91
C GLN A 28 -2.84 6.48 13.54
N ASN A 29 -3.04 5.44 12.73
CA ASN A 29 -1.94 4.58 12.29
C ASN A 29 -0.99 5.31 11.34
N ILE A 30 -1.52 6.05 10.37
CA ILE A 30 -0.72 6.87 9.45
C ILE A 30 0.08 7.90 10.23
N LEU A 31 -0.57 8.68 11.11
CA LEU A 31 0.11 9.68 11.94
C LEU A 31 1.15 9.05 12.87
N SER A 32 0.85 7.89 13.47
CA SER A 32 1.80 7.16 14.32
C SER A 32 3.07 6.78 13.56
N VAL A 33 2.97 6.45 12.27
CA VAL A 33 4.13 6.12 11.45
C VAL A 33 4.82 7.38 10.95
N LEU A 34 4.08 8.42 10.55
CA LEU A 34 4.67 9.69 10.13
C LEU A 34 5.40 10.43 11.27
N ASN A 35 4.91 10.29 12.50
CA ASN A 35 5.50 10.91 13.69
C ASN A 35 6.66 10.09 14.30
N THR A 36 7.02 8.93 13.74
CA THR A 36 8.29 8.31 14.16
C THR A 36 9.43 9.22 13.73
N ASN A 37 10.16 9.77 14.71
CA ASN A 37 11.31 10.66 14.53
C ASN A 37 12.39 9.98 13.70
N SER A 38 12.25 10.03 12.38
CA SER A 38 13.23 9.56 11.42
C SER A 38 13.47 10.67 10.42
N THR A 39 14.73 11.03 10.24
CA THR A 39 15.21 11.88 9.14
C THR A 39 15.16 11.13 7.80
N GLN A 40 14.39 10.05 7.71
CA GLN A 40 14.36 9.10 6.62
C GLN A 40 12.98 9.10 5.96
N ASN A 41 12.97 8.78 4.67
CA ASN A 41 11.74 8.65 3.92
C ASN A 41 10.88 7.50 4.48
N ILE A 42 9.60 7.78 4.67
CA ILE A 42 8.58 6.85 5.15
C ILE A 42 7.74 6.42 3.95
N PHE A 43 7.75 5.11 3.68
CA PHE A 43 7.04 4.54 2.54
C PHE A 43 5.70 3.97 2.99
N ILE A 44 4.62 4.44 2.38
CA ILE A 44 3.26 3.94 2.58
C ILE A 44 2.76 3.31 1.28
N GLY A 45 2.53 2.01 1.31
CA GLY A 45 1.92 1.27 0.21
C GLY A 45 0.39 1.34 0.31
N PHE A 46 -0.29 1.53 -0.82
CA PHE A 46 -1.75 1.46 -0.89
C PHE A 46 -2.22 0.56 -2.04
N SER A 47 -3.26 -0.24 -1.81
CA SER A 47 -3.92 -1.00 -2.88
C SER A 47 -4.92 -0.13 -3.64
N GLY A 48 -5.51 -0.70 -4.69
CA GLY A 48 -6.65 -0.09 -5.37
C GLY A 48 -8.01 -0.14 -4.65
N GLY A 49 -9.07 0.06 -5.43
CA GLY A 49 -10.45 0.05 -4.96
C GLY A 49 -10.81 1.30 -4.17
N SER A 50 -11.35 1.14 -2.96
CA SER A 50 -11.75 2.28 -2.13
C SER A 50 -10.60 2.94 -1.35
N MET A 51 -9.36 2.46 -1.49
CA MET A 51 -8.20 2.99 -0.75
C MET A 51 -7.87 4.43 -1.13
N PRO A 52 -7.74 4.81 -2.41
CA PRO A 52 -7.53 6.21 -2.80
C PRO A 52 -8.52 7.20 -2.16
N GLN A 53 -9.81 6.87 -2.20
CA GLN A 53 -10.90 7.67 -1.62
C GLN A 53 -10.82 7.80 -0.08
N LEU A 54 -10.26 6.80 0.60
CA LEU A 54 -10.10 6.81 2.05
C LEU A 54 -8.81 7.50 2.48
N LEU A 55 -7.75 7.38 1.67
CA LEU A 55 -6.42 7.89 1.97
C LEU A 55 -6.30 9.38 1.64
N ALA A 56 -6.84 9.83 0.51
CA ALA A 56 -6.68 11.22 0.06
C ALA A 56 -7.18 12.27 1.07
N PRO A 57 -8.36 12.12 1.71
CA PRO A 57 -8.81 13.07 2.74
C PRO A 57 -7.80 13.18 3.90
N LEU A 58 -7.23 12.06 4.34
CA LEU A 58 -6.25 12.03 5.42
C LEU A 58 -4.93 12.69 5.03
N LEU A 59 -4.48 12.47 3.80
CA LEU A 59 -3.28 13.10 3.26
C LEU A 59 -3.44 14.61 3.12
N ASN A 60 -4.62 15.08 2.70
CA ASN A 60 -4.92 16.51 2.55
C ASN A 60 -4.83 17.28 3.89
N GLU A 61 -5.03 16.60 5.02
CA GLU A 61 -4.93 17.18 6.36
C GLU A 61 -3.48 17.23 6.90
N LEU A 62 -2.51 16.62 6.22
CA LEU A 62 -1.13 16.58 6.70
C LEU A 62 -0.42 17.94 6.54
N SER A 63 0.47 18.26 7.48
CA SER A 63 1.38 19.41 7.36
C SER A 63 2.47 19.14 6.30
N ASN A 64 3.07 20.21 5.77
CA ASN A 64 4.16 20.09 4.80
C ASN A 64 5.37 19.33 5.37
N ASP A 65 5.65 19.47 6.67
CA ASP A 65 6.74 18.78 7.34
C ASP A 65 6.54 17.26 7.29
N LEU A 66 5.32 16.77 7.57
CA LEU A 66 5.01 15.35 7.50
C LEU A 66 5.03 14.82 6.06
N ILE A 67 4.62 15.64 5.08
CA ILE A 67 4.64 15.27 3.66
C ILE A 67 6.07 15.19 3.12
N SER A 68 6.99 16.01 3.64
CA SER A 68 8.37 16.10 3.14
C SER A 68 9.09 14.75 3.15
N ASN A 69 8.83 13.92 4.16
CA ASN A 69 9.41 12.60 4.33
C ASN A 69 8.48 11.46 3.86
N LEU A 70 7.25 11.76 3.44
CA LEU A 70 6.29 10.74 3.00
C LEU A 70 6.50 10.36 1.54
N LEU A 71 6.57 9.07 1.25
CA LEU A 71 6.50 8.50 -0.09
C LEU A 71 5.37 7.46 -0.18
N LEU A 72 4.62 7.51 -1.26
CA LEU A 72 3.43 6.72 -1.53
C LEU A 72 3.67 5.84 -2.74
N PHE A 73 3.22 4.59 -2.70
CA PHE A 73 3.30 3.71 -3.87
C PHE A 73 2.10 2.76 -3.96
N PRO A 74 1.61 2.49 -5.17
CA PRO A 74 0.62 1.44 -5.37
C PRO A 74 1.27 0.07 -5.08
N VAL A 75 0.63 -0.77 -4.26
CA VAL A 75 1.12 -2.13 -3.93
C VAL A 75 1.00 -3.05 -5.14
N ASP A 76 -0.04 -2.83 -5.92
CA ASP A 76 -0.29 -3.40 -7.23
C ASP A 76 -0.77 -2.28 -8.16
N GLU A 77 -0.50 -2.38 -9.46
CA GLU A 77 -0.93 -1.38 -10.43
C GLU A 77 -1.40 -2.06 -11.72
N ARG A 78 -2.39 -1.46 -12.39
CA ARG A 78 -2.84 -1.89 -13.70
C ARG A 78 -1.95 -1.26 -14.77
N LEU A 79 -1.59 -2.02 -15.80
CA LEU A 79 -0.79 -1.54 -16.93
C LEU A 79 -1.66 -0.71 -17.87
N VAL A 80 -2.08 0.46 -17.41
CA VAL A 80 -2.94 1.41 -18.11
C VAL A 80 -2.40 2.84 -17.88
N PRO A 81 -2.73 3.80 -18.77
CA PRO A 81 -2.37 5.20 -18.54
C PRO A 81 -2.89 5.74 -17.20
N LEU A 82 -2.21 6.72 -16.60
CA LEU A 82 -2.58 7.25 -15.27
C LEU A 82 -3.96 7.92 -15.25
N GLN A 83 -4.45 8.39 -16.40
CA GLN A 83 -5.77 9.01 -16.52
C GLN A 83 -6.90 7.96 -16.54
N ASN A 84 -6.56 6.68 -16.69
CA ASN A 84 -7.51 5.58 -16.64
C ASN A 84 -8.03 5.37 -15.20
N GLU A 85 -9.33 5.12 -15.05
CA GLU A 85 -9.96 4.89 -13.75
C GLU A 85 -9.47 3.64 -13.02
N GLU A 86 -8.86 2.70 -13.74
CA GLU A 86 -8.25 1.50 -13.17
C GLU A 86 -6.83 1.74 -12.63
N SER A 87 -6.23 2.90 -12.88
CA SER A 87 -4.93 3.25 -12.29
C SER A 87 -5.11 3.60 -10.81
N ASN A 88 -4.38 2.90 -9.94
CA ASN A 88 -4.39 3.15 -8.50
C ASN A 88 -3.70 4.48 -8.17
N ALA A 89 -2.52 4.72 -8.74
CA ALA A 89 -1.81 6.00 -8.60
C ALA A 89 -2.61 7.17 -9.20
N GLY A 90 -3.20 6.96 -10.38
CA GLY A 90 -4.07 7.93 -11.04
C GLY A 90 -5.30 8.29 -10.19
N SER A 91 -5.96 7.27 -9.64
CA SER A 91 -7.09 7.46 -8.73
C SER A 91 -6.70 8.27 -7.51
N LEU A 92 -5.57 7.99 -6.86
CA LEU A 92 -5.13 8.77 -5.70
C LEU A 92 -4.84 10.23 -6.07
N LEU A 93 -4.17 10.48 -7.18
CA LEU A 93 -3.89 11.84 -7.67
C LEU A 93 -5.16 12.63 -7.96
N LYS A 94 -6.19 11.97 -8.51
CA LYS A 94 -7.50 12.57 -8.77
C LYS A 94 -8.22 12.96 -7.47
N GLU A 95 -8.19 12.08 -6.48
CA GLU A 95 -8.81 12.33 -5.16
C GLU A 95 -8.06 13.42 -4.37
N LEU A 96 -6.76 13.62 -4.63
CA LEU A 96 -5.95 14.70 -4.04
C LEU A 96 -6.15 16.08 -4.73
N SER A 97 -7.17 16.25 -5.57
CA SER A 97 -7.37 17.40 -6.48
C SER A 97 -7.02 18.81 -5.96
N THR A 98 -7.25 19.12 -4.68
CA THR A 98 -6.93 20.43 -4.08
C THR A 98 -5.48 20.59 -3.62
N ASN A 99 -4.72 19.50 -3.51
CA ASN A 99 -3.34 19.46 -3.00
C ASN A 99 -2.41 18.63 -3.90
N LYS A 100 -2.83 18.28 -5.12
CA LYS A 100 -2.11 17.36 -6.00
C LYS A 100 -0.62 17.73 -6.14
N GLU A 101 -0.31 19.01 -6.28
CA GLU A 101 1.06 19.52 -6.41
C GLU A 101 1.96 19.17 -5.21
N ARG A 102 1.41 19.09 -4.00
CA ARG A 102 2.15 18.71 -2.78
C ARG A 102 2.58 17.24 -2.80
N PHE A 103 1.89 16.41 -3.58
CA PHE A 103 2.07 14.95 -3.61
C PHE A 103 2.58 14.40 -4.95
N GLU A 104 2.67 15.22 -6.00
CA GLU A 104 3.02 14.79 -7.37
C GLU A 104 4.36 14.03 -7.44
N ASN A 105 5.35 14.47 -6.64
CA ASN A 105 6.67 13.85 -6.52
C ASN A 105 6.78 12.87 -5.33
N LYS A 106 5.69 12.67 -4.59
CA LYS A 106 5.61 11.75 -3.45
C LYS A 106 4.97 10.43 -3.84
N ILE A 107 4.19 10.39 -4.91
CA ILE A 107 3.51 9.19 -5.40
C ILE A 107 4.33 8.55 -6.51
N LEU A 108 4.78 7.32 -6.28
CA LEU A 108 5.40 6.48 -7.28
C LEU A 108 4.37 6.09 -8.34
N LYS A 109 4.72 6.33 -9.61
CA LYS A 109 3.89 6.09 -10.79
C LYS A 109 4.59 5.11 -11.73
N ILE A 110 3.81 4.23 -12.36
CA ILE A 110 4.28 3.47 -13.53
C ILE A 110 4.63 4.42 -14.68
N SER A 111 5.46 3.97 -15.62
CA SER A 111 5.76 4.73 -16.82
C SER A 111 4.52 4.88 -17.72
N GLU A 112 4.38 6.04 -18.37
CA GLU A 112 3.34 6.30 -19.38
C GLU A 112 3.86 6.06 -20.81
N GLU A 113 5.11 5.58 -20.96
CA GLU A 113 5.67 5.21 -22.27
C GLU A 113 4.83 4.08 -22.91
N PRO A 114 4.25 4.28 -24.10
CA PRO A 114 3.33 3.31 -24.72
C PRO A 114 3.93 1.91 -24.85
N ASN A 115 5.21 1.82 -25.22
CA ASN A 115 5.92 0.56 -25.40
C ASN A 115 6.10 -0.23 -24.09
N LEU A 116 6.02 0.42 -22.93
CA LEU A 116 6.13 -0.23 -21.61
C LEU A 116 4.78 -0.68 -21.07
N LEU A 117 3.68 -0.03 -21.44
CA LEU A 117 2.33 -0.45 -21.02
C LEU A 117 1.94 -1.82 -21.57
N GLU A 118 2.58 -2.25 -22.66
CA GLU A 118 2.41 -3.58 -23.26
C GLU A 118 3.43 -4.63 -22.75
N ASP A 119 4.43 -4.21 -21.96
CA ASP A 119 5.54 -5.06 -21.50
C ASP A 119 5.61 -5.08 -19.96
N GLY A 120 4.80 -5.95 -19.36
CA GLY A 120 4.71 -6.11 -17.90
C GLY A 120 6.05 -6.37 -17.21
N PRO A 121 6.91 -7.29 -17.69
CA PRO A 121 8.24 -7.51 -17.11
C PRO A 121 9.14 -6.27 -17.13
N LYS A 122 9.19 -5.53 -18.25
CA LYS A 122 9.97 -4.28 -18.29
C LYS A 122 9.38 -3.22 -17.37
N MET A 123 8.06 -3.10 -17.31
CA MET A 123 7.39 -2.17 -16.39
C MET A 123 7.72 -2.50 -14.92
N ALA A 124 7.71 -3.78 -14.56
CA ALA A 124 8.05 -4.20 -13.20
C ALA A 124 9.50 -3.84 -12.83
N SER A 125 10.44 -4.06 -13.76
CA SER A 125 11.85 -3.67 -13.55
C SER A 125 12.01 -2.15 -13.43
N GLU A 126 11.28 -1.38 -14.23
CA GLU A 126 11.29 0.09 -14.19
C GLU A 126 10.72 0.63 -12.88
N PHE A 127 9.61 0.05 -12.42
CA PHE A 127 8.99 0.37 -11.15
C PHE A 127 9.92 0.07 -9.96
N GLU A 128 10.60 -1.09 -9.97
CA GLU A 128 11.60 -1.43 -8.95
C GLU A 128 12.75 -0.41 -8.95
N ASN A 129 13.27 -0.05 -10.12
CA ASN A 129 14.34 0.95 -10.23
C ASN A 129 13.92 2.30 -9.66
N LYS A 130 12.73 2.79 -10.02
CA LYS A 130 12.17 4.03 -9.45
C LYS A 130 12.03 3.94 -7.93
N LEU A 131 11.50 2.83 -7.41
CA LEU A 131 11.38 2.61 -5.98
C LEU A 131 12.74 2.66 -5.28
N ARG A 132 13.80 2.09 -5.88
CA ARG A 132 15.16 2.13 -5.32
C ARG A 132 15.78 3.54 -5.36
N LEU A 133 15.52 4.31 -6.41
CA LEU A 133 15.97 5.71 -6.53
C LEU A 133 15.33 6.64 -5.48
N MET A 134 14.22 6.23 -4.88
CA MET A 134 13.58 6.94 -3.77
C MET A 134 14.30 6.70 -2.41
N HIS A 135 15.37 5.91 -2.42
CA HIS A 135 16.20 5.59 -1.26
C HIS A 135 15.43 5.04 -0.05
N PRO A 136 14.66 3.94 -0.22
CA PRO A 136 14.04 3.28 0.91
C PRO A 136 15.09 2.73 1.86
N LYS A 137 14.76 2.73 3.15
CA LYS A 137 15.49 1.92 4.12
C LYS A 137 15.39 0.45 3.69
N LEU A 138 16.52 -0.26 3.66
CA LEU A 138 16.56 -1.67 3.29
C LEU A 138 16.75 -2.55 4.54
N ASP A 139 16.23 -3.78 4.50
CA ASP A 139 16.58 -4.83 5.46
C ASP A 139 17.92 -5.50 5.09
N ASP A 140 18.38 -6.42 5.94
CA ASP A 140 19.65 -7.14 5.74
C ASP A 140 19.70 -7.96 4.43
N ASN A 141 18.55 -8.19 3.78
CA ASN A 141 18.45 -8.92 2.51
C ASN A 141 18.24 -7.97 1.32
N GLY A 142 18.32 -6.65 1.52
CA GLY A 142 18.18 -5.65 0.46
C GLY A 142 16.73 -5.36 0.05
N PHE A 143 15.73 -5.75 0.85
CA PHE A 143 14.32 -5.42 0.60
C PHE A 143 13.92 -4.10 1.26
N PRO A 144 13.12 -3.25 0.60
CA PRO A 144 12.57 -2.05 1.21
C PRO A 144 11.76 -2.33 2.48
N ILE A 145 12.01 -1.52 3.51
CA ILE A 145 11.23 -1.50 4.74
C ILE A 145 10.17 -0.43 4.60
N PHE A 146 8.91 -0.86 4.58
CA PHE A 146 7.76 0.03 4.49
C PHE A 146 7.25 0.40 5.88
N GLY A 147 6.75 1.63 6.03
CA GLY A 147 6.11 2.07 7.27
C GLY A 147 4.75 1.42 7.46
N ILE A 148 3.90 1.49 6.42
CA ILE A 148 2.58 0.86 6.37
C ILE A 148 2.31 0.32 4.97
N ILE A 149 1.63 -0.83 4.90
CA ILE A 149 0.97 -1.29 3.68
C ILE A 149 -0.53 -1.39 3.94
N LEU A 150 -1.31 -0.68 3.14
CA LEU A 150 -2.77 -0.62 3.21
C LEU A 150 -3.35 -1.49 2.09
N ILE A 151 -4.05 -2.57 2.44
CA ILE A 151 -4.61 -3.51 1.46
C ILE A 151 -6.11 -3.69 1.66
N ASN A 152 -6.86 -3.52 0.58
CA ASN A 152 -8.26 -3.94 0.46
C ASN A 152 -8.33 -5.39 -0.04
N PHE A 153 -9.11 -6.22 0.65
CA PHE A 153 -9.44 -7.57 0.18
C PHE A 153 -10.95 -7.72 -0.05
N LYS A 154 -11.33 -8.22 -1.22
CA LYS A 154 -12.71 -8.62 -1.52
C LYS A 154 -12.83 -10.14 -1.43
N LEU A 155 -13.52 -10.62 -0.41
CA LEU A 155 -13.86 -12.05 -0.28
C LEU A 155 -14.87 -12.47 -1.36
N LYS A 156 -14.46 -13.32 -2.31
CA LYS A 156 -15.38 -14.10 -3.15
C LYS A 156 -15.82 -15.33 -2.34
N ARG A 157 -17.13 -15.57 -2.24
CA ARG A 157 -17.72 -16.62 -1.39
C ARG A 157 -17.37 -18.05 -1.86
N ASN A 158 -17.26 -18.95 -0.89
CA ASN A 158 -17.24 -20.43 -0.91
C ASN A 158 -15.91 -21.20 -0.83
N ILE A 159 -14.83 -20.59 -0.35
CA ILE A 159 -13.74 -21.35 0.31
C ILE A 159 -13.27 -20.56 1.54
N ASN A 160 -13.46 -21.13 2.72
CA ASN A 160 -13.07 -20.56 4.02
C ASN A 160 -11.58 -20.75 4.28
N TYR A 161 -10.65 -20.07 3.60
CA TYR A 161 -9.29 -19.92 4.15
C TYR A 161 -8.66 -18.57 3.77
N LEU A 162 -8.16 -17.90 4.81
CA LEU A 162 -7.39 -16.66 4.88
C LEU A 162 -8.05 -15.35 4.40
N THR A 163 -9.09 -14.97 5.12
CA THR A 163 -9.22 -13.60 5.59
C THR A 163 -9.53 -13.71 7.07
N PHE A 164 -8.89 -12.93 7.94
CA PHE A 164 -9.29 -12.90 9.35
C PHE A 164 -10.66 -12.25 9.48
N LEU A 165 -11.72 -13.04 9.27
CA LEU A 165 -13.13 -12.75 9.55
C LEU A 165 -13.86 -14.05 9.92
N LEU A 166 -14.20 -14.19 11.20
CA LEU A 166 -15.33 -15.00 11.66
C LEU A 166 -16.66 -14.20 11.52
N PRO A 167 -17.82 -14.82 11.79
CA PRO A 167 -18.90 -15.01 10.83
C PRO A 167 -19.84 -13.80 10.67
N GLN A 168 -20.62 -13.89 9.61
CA GLN A 168 -21.66 -12.99 9.13
C GLN A 168 -22.60 -12.44 10.22
N LYS A 169 -22.71 -11.11 10.31
CA LYS A 169 -23.97 -10.35 10.14
C LYS A 169 -23.69 -8.84 10.16
N LYS A 170 -24.15 -8.17 9.09
CA LYS A 170 -24.07 -6.72 8.79
C LYS A 170 -22.74 -6.25 8.17
N ARG A 171 -22.88 -5.61 7.00
CA ARG A 171 -21.80 -5.13 6.12
C ARG A 171 -20.90 -4.13 6.87
N LYS A 172 -19.67 -4.53 7.19
CA LYS A 172 -18.59 -3.63 7.62
C LYS A 172 -17.43 -3.73 6.61
N LYS A 173 -16.78 -2.61 6.32
CA LYS A 173 -15.54 -2.55 5.52
C LYS A 173 -14.38 -3.01 6.43
N TYR A 174 -13.44 -3.78 5.91
CA TYR A 174 -12.33 -4.33 6.67
C TYR A 174 -11.01 -3.85 6.07
N PHE A 175 -10.06 -3.48 6.94
CA PHE A 175 -8.73 -3.04 6.55
C PHE A 175 -7.70 -3.95 7.21
N VAL A 176 -6.70 -4.37 6.44
CA VAL A 176 -5.51 -5.00 6.99
C VAL A 176 -4.41 -3.95 7.01
N ILE A 177 -3.99 -3.56 8.21
CA ILE A 177 -2.84 -2.69 8.43
C ILE A 177 -1.67 -3.61 8.80
N ILE A 178 -0.73 -3.78 7.88
CA ILE A 178 0.50 -4.51 8.18
C ILE A 178 1.52 -3.48 8.68
N LYS A 179 1.73 -3.45 10.00
CA LYS A 179 2.75 -2.62 10.66
C LYS A 179 3.98 -3.48 10.94
N GLY A 180 5.15 -3.05 10.47
CA GLY A 180 6.45 -3.58 10.85
C GLY A 180 7.00 -4.70 9.95
N HIS A 181 8.28 -4.56 9.57
CA HIS A 181 9.15 -5.55 8.90
C HIS A 181 8.47 -6.51 7.92
N SER A 182 7.58 -5.99 7.07
CA SER A 182 6.92 -6.76 6.03
C SER A 182 7.91 -7.01 4.89
N ARG A 183 8.61 -8.14 4.94
CA ARG A 183 9.31 -8.71 3.79
C ARG A 183 8.28 -9.08 2.73
N PHE A 184 7.96 -8.14 1.84
CA PHE A 184 7.12 -8.45 0.69
C PHE A 184 7.97 -9.20 -0.33
N LEU A 185 7.58 -10.45 -0.59
CA LEU A 185 8.25 -11.30 -1.55
C LEU A 185 8.02 -10.72 -2.97
N MET A 186 8.93 -9.87 -3.46
CA MET A 186 9.04 -9.50 -4.88
C MET A 186 9.49 -10.69 -5.78
N LYS A 187 9.35 -11.93 -5.31
CA LYS A 187 9.93 -13.12 -5.95
C LYS A 187 8.99 -13.84 -6.93
N LYS A 188 7.83 -13.27 -7.27
CA LYS A 188 6.84 -13.97 -8.11
C LYS A 188 6.06 -13.10 -9.10
N LEU A 189 6.72 -12.09 -9.67
CA LEU A 189 6.22 -11.38 -10.86
C LEU A 189 6.87 -11.85 -12.17
N SER A 190 7.75 -12.87 -12.14
CA SER A 190 8.42 -13.38 -13.34
C SER A 190 7.64 -14.45 -14.11
N HIS A 191 6.47 -14.87 -13.64
CA HIS A 191 5.64 -15.92 -14.27
C HIS A 191 4.15 -15.52 -14.28
N PHE A 192 3.84 -14.42 -14.95
CA PHE A 192 2.55 -14.19 -15.60
C PHE A 192 2.77 -13.38 -16.87
#